data_AF-A0A240PM33-F1
#
_entry.id   AF-A0A240PM33-F1
#
_cell.length_a   1.000
_cell.length_b   1.000
_cell.length_c   1.000
_cell.angle_alpha   90.00
_cell.angle_beta   90.00
_cell.angle_gamma   90.00
#
_symmetry.space_group_name_H-M   'P 1'
#
loop_
_entity.id
_entity.type
_entity.pdbx_description
1 polymer ?
#
loop_
_entity_poly.entity_id
_entity_poly.type
_entity_poly.pdbx_seq_one_letter_code
_entity_poly.pdbx_strand_id
1 'polypeptide(L)'
;MCRSALWYVFKTSGNAYILNRNAFFLIFRVFIFWGTVCDPYRTVALRMQCYHECYIYDFQSADDTYAFHYIPNDTSAVFMENVLLKVMNHSILDQLPTAVNVLRIEYSVALKWISVPQNLYAVEIIGTSLERIDFKANSAVKMLQIQVCDLVKVPPAMENAENLIVLEILRCKLLDLDMASFCENPFLRYINLKDNRIRYVVNTSKKHCGMYNTLTHFLLQGNRLTTVNMEQWNVFVKLDTLSLVQNRITSISGQLVQHKLQTLSLHMNRLKHISTCGWYVPSLKKVDFSRNQLTVLPECINNLTSVRKLSLGYNRLANFSIESVAGMSNMTELGLACNGLTAILLNSVLFPPKLAKLDVTKNYLTSLDLTFVPVKALEVHAFSNLISSFDVNGTSPNVSHAYMLANPFCCSWEMPFEWEHVECSCSHTITNRKASPHCP
;
A
#
# COMPACT_ATOMS: atom_id res chain seq x y z
N MET A 1 -40.14 -23.25 -28.77
CA MET A 1 -39.40 -24.33 -29.47
C MET A 1 -39.17 -23.89 -30.91
N CYS A 2 -37.93 -24.06 -31.37
CA CYS A 2 -37.23 -23.69 -32.64
C CYS A 2 -35.95 -22.94 -32.18
N ARG A 3 -34.86 -23.58 -31.72
CA ARG A 3 -34.10 -24.77 -32.18
C ARG A 3 -33.65 -24.70 -33.63
N SER A 4 -32.66 -23.84 -33.88
CA SER A 4 -31.48 -24.11 -34.72
C SER A 4 -30.52 -22.90 -34.69
N ALA A 5 -29.79 -22.73 -33.60
CA ALA A 5 -28.58 -21.92 -33.63
C ALA A 5 -27.49 -22.75 -34.31
N LEU A 6 -27.22 -22.47 -35.59
CA LEU A 6 -26.04 -22.99 -36.28
C LEU A 6 -24.82 -22.23 -35.76
N TRP A 7 -24.00 -22.92 -34.97
CA TRP A 7 -22.72 -22.44 -34.45
C TRP A 7 -21.59 -22.98 -35.32
N TYR A 8 -20.65 -22.11 -35.71
CA TYR A 8 -19.44 -22.55 -36.39
C TYR A 8 -18.31 -22.67 -35.35
N VAL A 9 -17.79 -23.90 -35.20
CA VAL A 9 -16.61 -24.19 -34.40
C VAL A 9 -15.42 -24.25 -35.35
N PHE A 10 -14.55 -23.24 -35.32
CA PHE A 10 -13.30 -23.29 -36.07
C PHE A 10 -12.23 -23.92 -35.18
N LYS A 11 -11.77 -25.12 -35.55
CA LYS A 11 -10.64 -25.79 -34.93
C LYS A 11 -9.43 -25.60 -35.84
N THR A 12 -8.65 -24.56 -35.60
CA THR A 12 -7.29 -24.45 -36.17
C THR A 12 -6.29 -24.83 -35.08
N SER A 13 -5.18 -25.46 -35.43
CA SER A 13 -4.11 -25.87 -34.51
C SER A 13 -3.83 -24.81 -33.44
N GLY A 14 -4.34 -25.04 -32.23
CA GLY A 14 -4.15 -24.19 -31.04
C GLY A 14 -5.29 -23.23 -30.68
N ASN A 15 -6.26 -22.93 -31.55
CA ASN A 15 -7.30 -21.92 -31.28
C ASN A 15 -8.71 -22.44 -31.62
N ALA A 16 -9.64 -22.34 -30.67
CA ALA A 16 -11.08 -22.52 -30.91
C ALA A 16 -11.75 -21.13 -30.91
N TYR A 17 -12.29 -20.70 -32.05
CA TYR A 17 -13.12 -19.49 -32.13
C TYR A 17 -14.59 -19.92 -32.21
N ILE A 18 -15.40 -19.51 -31.25
CA ILE A 18 -16.87 -19.66 -31.30
C ILE A 18 -17.43 -18.30 -31.71
N LEU A 19 -18.06 -18.23 -32.89
CA LEU A 19 -18.72 -17.03 -33.40
C LEU A 19 -20.23 -17.25 -33.49
N ASN A 20 -20.99 -16.30 -32.96
CA ASN A 20 -22.44 -16.23 -33.15
C ASN A 20 -22.77 -15.65 -34.54
N ARG A 21 -23.85 -16.13 -35.17
CA ARG A 21 -24.27 -15.92 -36.57
C ARG A 21 -24.31 -14.45 -37.04
N ASN A 22 -24.44 -13.48 -36.15
CA ASN A 22 -24.49 -12.06 -36.50
C ASN A 22 -23.13 -11.44 -36.87
N ALA A 23 -22.00 -12.13 -36.65
CA ALA A 23 -20.67 -11.64 -37.05
C ALA A 23 -20.28 -12.03 -38.50
N PHE A 24 -21.12 -12.78 -39.21
CA PHE A 24 -20.75 -13.40 -40.50
C PHE A 24 -21.03 -12.54 -41.74
N PHE A 25 -21.46 -11.28 -41.58
CA PHE A 25 -21.92 -10.45 -42.72
C PHE A 25 -20.85 -9.59 -43.42
N LEU A 26 -19.55 -9.75 -43.11
CA LEU A 26 -18.51 -8.93 -43.76
C LEU A 26 -17.47 -9.69 -44.61
N ILE A 27 -17.56 -11.01 -44.76
CA ILE A 27 -16.60 -11.77 -45.56
C ILE A 27 -17.34 -12.86 -46.38
N PHE A 28 -17.48 -12.59 -47.69
CA PHE A 28 -18.03 -13.41 -48.79
C PHE A 28 -19.55 -13.41 -49.09
N ARG A 29 -19.87 -13.03 -50.35
CA ARG A 29 -21.16 -13.15 -51.05
C ARG A 29 -21.48 -14.63 -51.36
N VAL A 30 -22.62 -15.16 -50.92
CA VAL A 30 -23.56 -16.03 -51.70
C VAL A 30 -24.96 -15.94 -51.05
N PHE A 31 -25.99 -15.72 -51.87
CA PHE A 31 -27.41 -15.69 -51.49
C PHE A 31 -27.95 -17.08 -51.11
N ILE A 32 -28.90 -17.15 -50.15
CA ILE A 32 -30.24 -17.80 -50.27
C ILE A 32 -31.07 -17.50 -49.00
N PHE A 33 -32.33 -17.12 -49.22
CA PHE A 33 -33.39 -16.77 -48.26
C PHE A 33 -33.88 -17.96 -47.39
N TRP A 34 -34.31 -17.69 -46.15
CA TRP A 34 -35.71 -17.84 -45.64
C TRP A 34 -35.76 -17.49 -44.14
N GLY A 35 -36.90 -16.96 -43.70
CA GLY A 35 -37.04 -16.01 -42.58
C GLY A 35 -36.85 -16.53 -41.16
N THR A 36 -36.46 -15.61 -40.27
CA THR A 36 -36.95 -15.43 -38.89
C THR A 36 -36.24 -14.19 -38.32
N VAL A 37 -37.03 -13.25 -37.80
CA VAL A 37 -36.57 -11.95 -37.28
C VAL A 37 -35.70 -12.19 -36.05
N CYS A 38 -34.38 -12.06 -36.18
CA CYS A 38 -33.49 -11.91 -35.05
C CYS A 38 -33.49 -10.45 -34.60
N ASP A 39 -33.59 -10.24 -33.29
CA ASP A 39 -33.46 -8.94 -32.62
C ASP A 39 -32.22 -8.18 -33.14
N PRO A 40 -32.39 -7.01 -33.81
CA PRO A 40 -31.30 -6.28 -34.46
C PRO A 40 -30.37 -5.55 -33.49
N TYR A 41 -30.57 -5.66 -32.17
CA TYR A 41 -29.76 -4.96 -31.16
C TYR A 41 -28.60 -5.78 -30.55
N ARG A 42 -28.36 -7.03 -30.96
CA ARG A 42 -27.17 -7.80 -30.52
C ARG A 42 -25.91 -7.34 -31.25
N THR A 43 -25.15 -6.43 -30.65
CA THR A 43 -24.01 -5.77 -31.29
C THR A 43 -22.63 -6.39 -31.02
N VAL A 44 -22.50 -7.38 -30.13
CA VAL A 44 -21.23 -8.07 -29.86
C VAL A 44 -21.46 -9.58 -29.71
N ALA A 45 -20.62 -10.42 -30.29
CA ALA A 45 -20.69 -11.87 -30.12
C ALA A 45 -19.79 -12.31 -28.95
N LEU A 46 -20.25 -13.29 -28.16
CA LEU A 46 -19.39 -14.00 -27.20
C LEU A 46 -18.14 -14.52 -27.92
N ARG A 47 -16.96 -14.34 -27.32
CA ARG A 47 -15.70 -14.92 -27.80
C ARG A 47 -15.06 -15.73 -26.68
N MET A 48 -14.41 -16.82 -27.03
CA MET A 48 -13.69 -17.65 -26.07
C MET A 48 -12.36 -18.11 -26.67
N GLN A 49 -11.32 -18.18 -25.85
CA GLN A 49 -10.00 -18.66 -26.23
C GLN A 49 -9.41 -19.45 -25.06
N CYS A 50 -9.05 -20.69 -25.29
CA CYS A 50 -8.49 -21.58 -24.26
C CYS A 50 -7.13 -22.11 -24.67
N TYR A 51 -6.14 -21.94 -23.79
CA TYR A 51 -4.83 -22.59 -23.86
C TYR A 51 -4.59 -23.37 -22.56
N HIS A 52 -3.72 -22.87 -21.69
CA HIS A 52 -3.55 -23.34 -20.30
C HIS A 52 -4.62 -22.76 -19.35
N GLU A 53 -5.19 -21.63 -19.75
CA GLU A 53 -6.27 -20.91 -19.09
C GLU A 53 -7.33 -20.57 -20.14
N CYS A 54 -8.56 -20.31 -19.72
CA CYS A 54 -9.64 -19.91 -20.63
C CYS A 54 -10.03 -18.46 -20.43
N TYR A 55 -10.05 -17.72 -21.53
CA TYR A 55 -10.50 -16.34 -21.62
C TYR A 55 -11.87 -16.30 -22.30
N ILE A 56 -12.84 -15.64 -21.67
CA ILE A 56 -14.21 -15.50 -22.13
C ILE A 56 -14.52 -14.01 -22.22
N TYR A 57 -14.90 -13.53 -23.40
CA TYR A 57 -15.20 -12.14 -23.67
C TYR A 57 -16.68 -11.96 -23.99
N ASP A 58 -17.22 -10.80 -23.59
CA ASP A 58 -18.53 -10.33 -24.03
C ASP A 58 -19.68 -11.26 -23.58
N PHE A 59 -19.60 -11.78 -22.35
CA PHE A 59 -20.58 -12.69 -21.74
C PHE A 59 -21.88 -11.94 -21.39
N GLN A 60 -22.97 -12.26 -22.09
CA GLN A 60 -24.18 -11.42 -22.15
C GLN A 60 -25.35 -11.98 -21.39
N SER A 61 -25.48 -13.30 -21.31
CA SER A 61 -26.67 -13.95 -20.80
C SER A 61 -26.33 -15.27 -20.11
N ALA A 62 -27.25 -15.77 -19.29
CA ALA A 62 -27.11 -17.11 -18.72
C ALA A 62 -27.09 -18.21 -19.81
N ASP A 63 -27.62 -17.94 -21.01
CA ASP A 63 -27.54 -18.90 -22.11
C ASP A 63 -26.08 -19.13 -22.54
N ASP A 64 -25.20 -18.13 -22.39
CA ASP A 64 -23.79 -18.22 -22.79
C ASP A 64 -22.96 -19.22 -21.96
N THR A 65 -23.54 -19.81 -20.90
CA THR A 65 -22.90 -20.92 -20.16
C THR A 65 -22.67 -22.15 -21.02
N TYR A 66 -23.30 -22.26 -22.20
CA TYR A 66 -22.95 -23.29 -23.18
C TYR A 66 -21.45 -23.30 -23.50
N ALA A 67 -20.78 -22.14 -23.45
CA ALA A 67 -19.34 -22.03 -23.71
C ALA A 67 -18.50 -22.79 -22.67
N PHE A 68 -18.99 -22.94 -21.44
CA PHE A 68 -18.27 -23.67 -20.39
C PHE A 68 -18.06 -25.16 -20.72
N HIS A 69 -18.90 -25.75 -21.58
CA HIS A 69 -18.74 -27.13 -22.04
C HIS A 69 -17.52 -27.32 -22.95
N TYR A 70 -16.95 -26.23 -23.47
CA TYR A 70 -15.77 -26.23 -24.32
C TYR A 70 -14.49 -25.86 -23.56
N ILE A 71 -14.57 -25.61 -22.26
CA ILE A 71 -13.41 -25.41 -21.39
C ILE A 71 -12.72 -26.78 -21.20
N PRO A 72 -11.42 -26.92 -21.51
CA PRO A 72 -10.68 -28.16 -21.26
C PRO A 72 -10.74 -28.60 -19.79
N ASN A 73 -10.90 -29.89 -19.54
CA ASN A 73 -11.08 -30.45 -18.19
C ASN A 73 -9.87 -30.22 -17.25
N ASP A 74 -8.70 -29.92 -17.79
CA ASP A 74 -7.47 -29.60 -17.06
C ASP A 74 -7.27 -28.10 -16.81
N THR A 75 -8.23 -27.26 -17.23
CA THR A 75 -8.20 -25.81 -17.01
C THR A 75 -8.48 -25.49 -15.55
N SER A 76 -7.54 -24.82 -14.88
CA SER A 76 -7.67 -24.39 -13.47
C SER A 76 -8.19 -22.96 -13.30
N ALA A 77 -8.06 -22.13 -14.34
CA ALA A 77 -8.36 -20.71 -14.27
C ALA A 77 -9.22 -20.23 -15.44
N VAL A 78 -10.23 -19.41 -15.13
CA VAL A 78 -11.11 -18.76 -16.09
C VAL A 78 -11.07 -17.25 -15.91
N PHE A 79 -10.84 -16.55 -17.01
CA PHE A 79 -10.76 -15.11 -17.12
C PHE A 79 -11.96 -14.63 -17.93
N MET A 80 -12.75 -13.73 -17.37
CA MET A 80 -13.91 -13.16 -18.03
C MET A 80 -13.71 -11.66 -18.21
N GLU A 81 -13.82 -11.18 -19.44
CA GLU A 81 -13.68 -9.78 -19.78
C GLU A 81 -14.97 -9.25 -20.39
N ASN A 82 -15.31 -7.99 -20.07
CA ASN A 82 -16.50 -7.33 -20.57
C ASN A 82 -17.79 -8.15 -20.35
N VAL A 83 -17.99 -8.67 -19.14
CA VAL A 83 -19.25 -9.30 -18.74
C VAL A 83 -20.35 -8.25 -18.78
N LEU A 84 -21.31 -8.45 -19.68
CA LEU A 84 -22.45 -7.56 -19.92
C LEU A 84 -23.66 -7.91 -19.03
N LEU A 85 -23.63 -9.06 -18.36
CA LEU A 85 -24.60 -9.40 -17.33
C LEU A 85 -24.51 -8.46 -16.13
N LYS A 86 -25.66 -7.94 -15.71
CA LYS A 86 -25.78 -7.15 -14.48
C LYS A 86 -25.59 -7.99 -13.21
N VAL A 87 -26.03 -9.24 -13.26
CA VAL A 87 -26.01 -10.18 -12.14
C VAL A 87 -25.40 -11.50 -12.59
N MET A 88 -24.36 -11.94 -11.89
CA MET A 88 -23.72 -13.24 -12.09
C MET A 88 -23.95 -14.08 -10.83
N ASN A 89 -25.03 -14.86 -10.82
CA ASN A 89 -25.38 -15.68 -9.66
C ASN A 89 -24.55 -16.99 -9.63
N HIS A 90 -24.59 -17.69 -8.50
CA HIS A 90 -23.85 -18.94 -8.35
C HIS A 90 -24.36 -20.04 -9.31
N SER A 91 -25.62 -20.03 -9.74
CA SER A 91 -26.12 -21.03 -10.70
C SER A 91 -25.48 -20.92 -12.10
N ILE A 92 -24.99 -19.74 -12.47
CA ILE A 92 -24.17 -19.54 -13.67
C ILE A 92 -22.79 -20.13 -13.42
N LEU A 93 -22.13 -19.73 -12.33
CA LEU A 93 -20.75 -20.11 -12.04
C LEU A 93 -20.57 -21.58 -11.60
N ASP A 94 -21.61 -22.20 -11.03
CA ASP A 94 -21.64 -23.62 -10.66
C ASP A 94 -21.57 -24.53 -11.92
N GLN A 95 -21.77 -23.99 -13.12
CA GLN A 95 -21.63 -24.72 -14.40
C GLN A 95 -20.19 -24.74 -14.93
N LEU A 96 -19.25 -24.03 -14.29
CA LEU A 96 -17.83 -24.13 -14.62
C LEU A 96 -17.31 -25.55 -14.34
N PRO A 97 -16.33 -26.05 -15.12
CA PRO A 97 -15.71 -27.34 -14.83
C PRO A 97 -15.12 -27.38 -13.42
N THR A 98 -15.18 -28.54 -12.78
CA THR A 98 -14.77 -28.71 -11.37
C THR A 98 -13.28 -28.47 -11.12
N ALA A 99 -12.44 -28.58 -12.15
CA ALA A 99 -11.02 -28.24 -12.08
C ALA A 99 -10.78 -26.72 -11.94
N VAL A 100 -11.72 -25.89 -12.38
CA VAL A 100 -11.62 -24.43 -12.29
C VAL A 100 -11.77 -24.00 -10.84
N ASN A 101 -10.70 -23.43 -10.29
CA ASN A 101 -10.67 -22.92 -8.93
C ASN A 101 -10.20 -21.45 -8.86
N VAL A 102 -9.78 -20.86 -9.99
CA VAL A 102 -9.50 -19.42 -10.09
C VAL A 102 -10.49 -18.78 -11.06
N LEU A 103 -11.17 -17.73 -10.59
CA LEU A 103 -12.04 -16.90 -11.42
C LEU A 103 -11.54 -15.46 -11.39
N ARG A 104 -11.26 -14.90 -12.57
CA ARG A 104 -10.96 -13.48 -12.74
C ARG A 104 -11.99 -12.82 -13.63
N ILE A 105 -12.51 -11.67 -13.21
CA ILE A 105 -13.46 -10.87 -13.99
C ILE A 105 -12.92 -9.46 -14.12
N GLU A 106 -12.73 -8.99 -15.35
CA GLU A 106 -12.16 -7.67 -15.63
C GLU A 106 -13.04 -6.82 -16.54
N TYR A 107 -12.87 -5.50 -16.42
CA TYR A 107 -13.44 -4.49 -17.33
C TYR A 107 -14.95 -4.67 -17.57
N SER A 108 -15.65 -5.14 -16.54
CA SER A 108 -17.03 -5.59 -16.61
C SER A 108 -17.94 -4.57 -15.92
N VAL A 109 -18.08 -3.39 -16.52
CA VAL A 109 -18.82 -2.25 -15.93
C VAL A 109 -20.31 -2.51 -15.75
N ALA A 110 -20.89 -3.42 -16.54
CA ALA A 110 -22.29 -3.80 -16.38
C ALA A 110 -22.52 -4.65 -15.12
N LEU A 111 -21.51 -5.40 -14.68
CA LEU A 111 -21.61 -6.32 -13.55
C LEU A 111 -21.72 -5.56 -12.23
N LYS A 112 -22.86 -5.71 -11.57
CA LYS A 112 -23.17 -5.06 -10.28
C LYS A 112 -23.24 -6.03 -9.12
N TRP A 113 -23.55 -7.29 -9.38
CA TRP A 113 -23.66 -8.30 -8.34
C TRP A 113 -23.10 -9.63 -8.81
N ILE A 114 -22.28 -10.25 -7.96
CA ILE A 114 -21.81 -11.61 -8.12
C ILE A 114 -22.10 -12.45 -6.87
N SER A 115 -22.50 -13.71 -7.07
CA SER A 115 -22.59 -14.72 -6.02
C SER A 115 -21.57 -15.80 -6.31
N VAL A 116 -20.54 -15.89 -5.49
CA VAL A 116 -19.40 -16.78 -5.66
C VAL A 116 -19.79 -18.22 -5.28
N PRO A 117 -19.52 -19.22 -6.15
CA PRO A 117 -19.79 -20.63 -5.88
C PRO A 117 -18.79 -21.22 -4.87
N GLN A 118 -19.06 -22.45 -4.42
CA GLN A 118 -18.32 -23.08 -3.32
C GLN A 118 -16.87 -23.46 -3.67
N ASN A 119 -16.59 -23.81 -4.92
CA ASN A 119 -15.36 -24.52 -5.30
C ASN A 119 -14.18 -23.60 -5.69
N LEU A 120 -14.40 -22.28 -5.74
CA LEU A 120 -13.34 -21.34 -6.12
C LEU A 120 -12.37 -21.13 -4.96
N TYR A 121 -11.08 -21.29 -5.25
CA TYR A 121 -9.97 -20.98 -4.37
C TYR A 121 -9.64 -19.48 -4.37
N ALA A 122 -9.62 -18.86 -5.56
CA ALA A 122 -9.32 -17.44 -5.73
C ALA A 122 -10.34 -16.74 -6.62
N VAL A 123 -10.73 -15.53 -6.22
CA VAL A 123 -11.65 -14.67 -6.99
C VAL A 123 -11.03 -13.28 -7.11
N GLU A 124 -10.84 -12.85 -8.34
CA GLU A 124 -10.31 -11.53 -8.70
C GLU A 124 -11.36 -10.76 -9.51
N ILE A 125 -11.74 -9.56 -9.07
CA ILE A 125 -12.73 -8.72 -9.74
C ILE A 125 -12.18 -7.31 -9.91
N ILE A 126 -11.94 -6.89 -11.15
CA ILE A 126 -11.18 -5.68 -11.45
C ILE A 126 -11.96 -4.80 -12.44
N GLY A 127 -12.13 -3.51 -12.12
CA GLY A 127 -12.74 -2.56 -13.06
C GLY A 127 -14.20 -2.87 -13.36
N THR A 128 -15.01 -2.96 -12.31
CA THR A 128 -16.45 -3.25 -12.39
C THR A 128 -17.28 -2.17 -11.72
N SER A 129 -18.60 -2.18 -11.91
CA SER A 129 -19.52 -1.39 -11.07
C SER A 129 -20.14 -2.25 -9.96
N LEU A 130 -19.34 -3.16 -9.39
CA LEU A 130 -19.81 -4.11 -8.39
C LEU A 130 -20.30 -3.38 -7.13
N GLU A 131 -21.57 -3.55 -6.82
CA GLU A 131 -22.28 -2.98 -5.66
C GLU A 131 -22.52 -4.04 -4.56
N ARG A 132 -22.49 -5.34 -4.93
CA ARG A 132 -22.71 -6.47 -4.02
C ARG A 132 -21.90 -7.69 -4.41
N ILE A 133 -21.40 -8.41 -3.41
CA ILE A 133 -20.84 -9.75 -3.56
C ILE A 133 -21.35 -10.64 -2.43
N ASP A 134 -21.76 -11.85 -2.79
CA ASP A 134 -22.16 -12.89 -1.84
C ASP A 134 -21.30 -14.14 -2.04
N PHE A 135 -21.23 -14.98 -1.01
CA PHE A 135 -20.58 -16.28 -1.05
C PHE A 135 -21.60 -17.36 -0.71
N LYS A 136 -21.57 -18.47 -1.47
CA LYS A 136 -22.25 -19.71 -1.07
C LYS A 136 -21.64 -20.20 0.24
N ALA A 137 -22.45 -20.81 1.10
CA ALA A 137 -22.00 -21.35 2.39
C ALA A 137 -20.82 -22.33 2.21
N ASN A 138 -19.89 -22.34 3.16
CA ASN A 138 -18.66 -23.14 3.12
C ASN A 138 -17.78 -22.89 1.88
N SER A 139 -17.69 -21.63 1.47
CA SER A 139 -16.85 -21.24 0.33
C SER A 139 -15.39 -21.65 0.54
N ALA A 140 -14.76 -22.21 -0.50
CA ALA A 140 -13.35 -22.59 -0.51
C ALA A 140 -12.41 -21.38 -0.73
N VAL A 141 -12.96 -20.19 -0.93
CA VAL A 141 -12.18 -18.98 -1.28
C VAL A 141 -11.18 -18.68 -0.17
N LYS A 142 -9.90 -18.67 -0.55
CA LYS A 142 -8.78 -18.26 0.30
C LYS A 142 -8.25 -16.88 -0.05
N MET A 143 -8.45 -16.44 -1.29
CA MET A 143 -7.97 -15.17 -1.80
C MET A 143 -9.10 -14.44 -2.52
N LEU A 144 -9.48 -13.28 -1.99
CA LEU A 144 -10.46 -12.39 -2.60
C LEU A 144 -9.77 -11.05 -2.91
N GLN A 145 -9.74 -10.69 -4.19
CA GLN A 145 -9.27 -9.38 -4.63
C GLN A 145 -10.37 -8.68 -5.41
N ILE A 146 -10.73 -7.48 -4.97
CA ILE A 146 -11.70 -6.63 -5.64
C ILE A 146 -11.05 -5.26 -5.83
N GLN A 147 -10.95 -4.78 -7.06
CA GLN A 147 -10.29 -3.53 -7.37
C GLN A 147 -11.11 -2.67 -8.33
N VAL A 148 -11.14 -1.34 -8.10
CA VAL A 148 -11.89 -0.38 -8.91
C VAL A 148 -13.36 -0.82 -9.02
N CYS A 149 -14.12 -0.59 -7.94
CA CYS A 149 -15.50 -1.04 -7.82
C CYS A 149 -16.39 -0.05 -7.06
N ASP A 150 -17.69 -0.34 -7.02
CA ASP A 150 -18.70 0.52 -6.41
C ASP A 150 -19.14 0.10 -5.00
N LEU A 151 -18.49 -0.93 -4.42
CA LEU A 151 -18.76 -1.40 -3.07
C LEU A 151 -18.61 -0.26 -2.06
N VAL A 152 -19.67 -0.05 -1.28
CA VAL A 152 -19.73 0.98 -0.22
C VAL A 152 -19.49 0.43 1.17
N LYS A 153 -19.56 -0.89 1.35
CA LYS A 153 -19.34 -1.61 2.61
C LYS A 153 -18.61 -2.92 2.35
N VAL A 154 -17.89 -3.39 3.38
CA VAL A 154 -17.39 -4.77 3.39
C VAL A 154 -18.60 -5.70 3.28
N PRO A 155 -18.55 -6.74 2.42
CA PRO A 155 -19.70 -7.61 2.19
C PRO A 155 -20.17 -8.31 3.48
N PRO A 156 -21.45 -8.24 3.89
CA PRO A 156 -21.90 -8.98 5.07
C PRO A 156 -21.71 -10.49 4.97
N ALA A 157 -21.73 -11.02 3.74
CA ALA A 157 -21.53 -12.43 3.44
C ALA A 157 -20.10 -12.95 3.67
N MET A 158 -19.18 -12.15 4.25
CA MET A 158 -17.84 -12.62 4.64
C MET A 158 -17.90 -13.84 5.56
N GLU A 159 -18.98 -14.01 6.33
CA GLU A 159 -19.20 -15.16 7.20
C GLU A 159 -19.17 -16.50 6.47
N ASN A 160 -19.59 -16.54 5.20
CA ASN A 160 -19.62 -17.75 4.39
C ASN A 160 -18.24 -18.11 3.78
N ALA A 161 -17.26 -17.21 3.89
CA ALA A 161 -15.90 -17.38 3.37
C ALA A 161 -14.91 -17.70 4.52
N GLU A 162 -15.20 -18.71 5.33
CA GLU A 162 -14.43 -19.06 6.53
C GLU A 162 -12.94 -19.37 6.25
N ASN A 163 -12.64 -19.85 5.03
CA ASN A 163 -11.29 -20.21 4.59
C ASN A 163 -10.43 -19.01 4.12
N LEU A 164 -10.97 -17.80 4.18
CA LEU A 164 -10.31 -16.62 3.65
C LEU A 164 -9.00 -16.31 4.39
N ILE A 165 -7.91 -16.16 3.64
CA ILE A 165 -6.57 -15.83 4.13
C ILE A 165 -6.18 -14.41 3.73
N VAL A 166 -6.54 -14.01 2.51
CA VAL A 166 -6.19 -12.72 1.91
C VAL A 166 -7.47 -12.03 1.43
N LEU A 167 -7.69 -10.82 1.96
CA LEU A 167 -8.76 -9.93 1.53
C LEU A 167 -8.15 -8.62 1.02
N GLU A 168 -8.40 -8.32 -0.25
CA GLU A 168 -8.10 -7.03 -0.83
C GLU A 168 -9.35 -6.40 -1.44
N ILE A 169 -9.70 -5.20 -0.99
CA ILE A 169 -10.74 -4.38 -1.60
C ILE A 169 -10.12 -3.01 -1.84
N LEU A 170 -9.68 -2.73 -3.06
CA LEU A 170 -8.81 -1.62 -3.41
C LEU A 170 -9.52 -0.62 -4.31
N ARG A 171 -9.34 0.68 -4.07
CA ARG A 171 -9.87 1.72 -4.97
C ARG A 171 -11.39 1.62 -5.19
N CYS A 172 -12.15 1.17 -4.19
CA CYS A 172 -13.60 1.14 -4.22
C CYS A 172 -14.20 2.32 -3.44
N LYS A 173 -15.44 2.18 -2.94
CA LYS A 173 -16.19 3.25 -2.29
C LYS A 173 -16.48 2.97 -0.81
N LEU A 174 -15.74 2.05 -0.16
CA LEU A 174 -15.98 1.66 1.24
C LEU A 174 -16.00 2.90 2.14
N LEU A 175 -17.08 3.10 2.91
CA LEU A 175 -17.30 4.32 3.70
C LEU A 175 -16.91 4.17 5.17
N ASP A 176 -17.04 2.96 5.70
CA ASP A 176 -16.82 2.59 7.09
C ASP A 176 -16.28 1.16 7.17
N LEU A 177 -15.72 0.82 8.34
CA LEU A 177 -15.23 -0.51 8.63
C LEU A 177 -15.58 -0.92 10.06
N ASP A 178 -16.34 -2.00 10.18
CA ASP A 178 -16.49 -2.73 11.43
C ASP A 178 -15.70 -4.03 11.37
N MET A 179 -14.72 -4.18 12.25
CA MET A 179 -13.89 -5.37 12.33
C MET A 179 -14.71 -6.62 12.72
N ALA A 180 -15.90 -6.45 13.31
CA ALA A 180 -16.81 -7.56 13.58
C ALA A 180 -17.27 -8.28 12.30
N SER A 181 -17.22 -7.63 11.12
CA SER A 181 -17.56 -8.26 9.84
C SER A 181 -16.64 -9.42 9.45
N PHE A 182 -15.49 -9.58 10.11
CA PHE A 182 -14.52 -10.64 9.84
C PHE A 182 -14.45 -11.69 10.96
N CYS A 183 -15.45 -11.73 11.85
CA CYS A 183 -15.35 -12.53 13.07
C CYS A 183 -15.30 -14.04 12.79
N GLU A 184 -15.98 -14.47 11.71
CA GLU A 184 -16.03 -15.86 11.22
C GLU A 184 -14.91 -16.20 10.21
N ASN A 185 -13.87 -15.35 10.07
CA ASN A 185 -12.74 -15.64 9.18
C ASN A 185 -11.48 -15.99 10.01
N PRO A 186 -11.37 -17.19 10.60
CA PRO A 186 -10.30 -17.54 11.53
C PRO A 186 -8.92 -17.60 10.87
N PHE A 187 -8.84 -17.80 9.56
CA PHE A 187 -7.58 -17.91 8.83
C PHE A 187 -7.09 -16.60 8.21
N LEU A 188 -7.82 -15.50 8.41
CA LEU A 188 -7.51 -14.21 7.77
C LEU A 188 -6.19 -13.65 8.28
N ARG A 189 -5.21 -13.51 7.37
CA ARG A 189 -3.86 -13.04 7.69
C ARG A 189 -3.57 -11.65 7.15
N TYR A 190 -4.24 -11.28 6.07
CA TYR A 190 -3.92 -10.09 5.30
C TYR A 190 -5.20 -9.36 4.90
N ILE A 191 -5.36 -8.13 5.38
CA ILE A 191 -6.43 -7.21 5.00
C ILE A 191 -5.80 -5.99 4.35
N ASN A 192 -6.18 -5.71 3.11
CA ASN A 192 -5.78 -4.52 2.37
C ASN A 192 -7.00 -3.79 1.82
N LEU A 193 -7.30 -2.64 2.42
CA LEU A 193 -8.44 -1.80 2.07
C LEU A 193 -7.97 -0.44 1.53
N LYS A 194 -6.86 -0.46 0.80
CA LYS A 194 -6.19 0.74 0.29
C LYS A 194 -7.06 1.52 -0.71
N ASP A 195 -6.90 2.85 -0.69
CA ASP A 195 -7.51 3.81 -1.61
C ASP A 195 -9.05 3.79 -1.61
N ASN A 196 -9.68 3.51 -0.46
CA ASN A 196 -11.13 3.60 -0.29
C ASN A 196 -11.57 4.96 0.28
N ARG A 197 -12.76 5.02 0.89
CA ARG A 197 -13.35 6.24 1.46
C ARG A 197 -13.65 6.07 2.96
N ILE A 198 -12.98 5.14 3.63
CA ILE A 198 -13.25 4.74 5.02
C ILE A 198 -12.99 5.93 5.95
N ARG A 199 -13.99 6.30 6.73
CA ARG A 199 -13.95 7.47 7.64
C ARG A 199 -13.63 7.10 9.08
N TYR A 200 -14.01 5.90 9.50
CA TYR A 200 -13.76 5.39 10.84
C TYR A 200 -13.63 3.86 10.81
N VAL A 201 -12.90 3.33 11.78
CA VAL A 201 -12.80 1.89 12.07
C VAL A 201 -13.38 1.67 13.47
N VAL A 202 -14.25 0.68 13.59
CA VAL A 202 -14.81 0.23 14.86
C VAL A 202 -14.62 -1.27 15.02
N ASN A 203 -14.74 -1.71 16.26
CA ASN A 203 -14.81 -3.13 16.59
C ASN A 203 -16.01 -3.33 17.51
N THR A 204 -17.14 -3.72 16.95
CA THR A 204 -18.37 -3.92 17.73
C THR A 204 -18.51 -5.34 18.28
N SER A 205 -17.57 -6.23 17.97
CA SER A 205 -17.65 -7.63 18.38
C SER A 205 -17.59 -7.77 19.90
N LYS A 206 -18.54 -8.54 20.45
CA LYS A 206 -18.59 -8.92 21.87
C LYS A 206 -17.83 -10.22 22.16
N LYS A 207 -17.35 -10.91 21.12
CA LYS A 207 -16.66 -12.19 21.23
C LYS A 207 -15.24 -12.10 20.68
N HIS A 208 -14.39 -13.04 21.09
CA HIS A 208 -13.07 -13.19 20.50
C HIS A 208 -13.20 -13.70 19.06
N CYS A 209 -12.88 -12.86 18.08
CA CYS A 209 -12.93 -13.21 16.67
C CYS A 209 -11.71 -14.06 16.28
N GLY A 210 -11.89 -15.03 15.38
CA GLY A 210 -10.81 -15.92 14.97
C GLY A 210 -9.60 -15.17 14.38
N MET A 211 -9.87 -14.12 13.59
CA MET A 211 -8.82 -13.29 12.96
C MET A 211 -7.90 -12.57 13.96
N TYR A 212 -8.30 -12.40 15.22
CA TYR A 212 -7.44 -11.78 16.25
C TYR A 212 -6.17 -12.60 16.50
N ASN A 213 -6.21 -13.90 16.22
CA ASN A 213 -5.10 -14.84 16.43
C ASN A 213 -4.22 -15.05 15.19
N THR A 214 -4.62 -14.51 14.03
CA THR A 214 -4.01 -14.84 12.74
C THR A 214 -3.66 -13.62 11.89
N LEU A 215 -4.33 -12.48 12.07
CA LEU A 215 -4.07 -11.28 11.28
C LEU A 215 -2.67 -10.74 11.53
N THR A 216 -1.93 -10.52 10.43
CA THR A 216 -0.54 -10.03 10.43
C THR A 216 -0.40 -8.67 9.77
N HIS A 217 -1.22 -8.38 8.75
CA HIS A 217 -1.13 -7.16 7.95
C HIS A 217 -2.50 -6.49 7.89
N PHE A 218 -2.56 -5.22 8.29
CA PHE A 218 -3.74 -4.38 8.17
C PHE A 218 -3.37 -3.08 7.46
N LEU A 219 -3.78 -2.96 6.20
CA LEU A 219 -3.44 -1.83 5.34
C LEU A 219 -4.67 -0.97 5.04
N LEU A 220 -4.64 0.27 5.50
CA LEU A 220 -5.70 1.28 5.35
C LEU A 220 -5.20 2.53 4.62
N GLN A 221 -4.14 2.38 3.80
CA GLN A 221 -3.55 3.49 3.05
C GLN A 221 -4.60 4.21 2.18
N GLY A 222 -4.52 5.54 2.05
CA GLY A 222 -5.34 6.25 1.05
C GLY A 222 -6.82 6.37 1.40
N ASN A 223 -7.18 6.29 2.69
CA ASN A 223 -8.55 6.42 3.17
C ASN A 223 -8.85 7.84 3.68
N ARG A 224 -9.97 8.00 4.41
CA ARG A 224 -10.46 9.30 4.91
C ARG A 224 -10.54 9.33 6.43
N LEU A 225 -9.74 8.52 7.13
CA LEU A 225 -9.69 8.49 8.59
C LEU A 225 -9.25 9.86 9.12
N THR A 226 -10.00 10.40 10.09
CA THR A 226 -9.67 11.67 10.76
C THR A 226 -9.13 11.48 12.17
N THR A 227 -9.54 10.41 12.85
CA THR A 227 -9.14 10.05 14.20
C THR A 227 -8.88 8.56 14.29
N VAL A 228 -7.92 8.14 15.10
CA VAL A 228 -7.61 6.72 15.33
C VAL A 228 -7.40 6.48 16.83
N ASN A 229 -8.12 5.51 17.39
CA ASN A 229 -7.82 4.97 18.73
C ASN A 229 -6.90 3.75 18.57
N MET A 230 -5.68 3.83 19.12
CA MET A 230 -4.69 2.76 19.00
C MET A 230 -5.07 1.49 19.77
N GLU A 231 -5.90 1.60 20.81
CA GLU A 231 -6.31 0.46 21.63
C GLU A 231 -7.12 -0.57 20.83
N GLN A 232 -7.80 -0.13 19.77
CA GLN A 232 -8.58 -1.00 18.89
C GLN A 232 -7.71 -2.07 18.20
N TRP A 233 -6.41 -1.83 18.07
CA TRP A 233 -5.47 -2.77 17.44
C TRP A 233 -4.89 -3.77 18.44
N ASN A 234 -5.00 -3.54 19.75
CA ASN A 234 -4.36 -4.39 20.77
C ASN A 234 -4.95 -5.81 20.82
N VAL A 235 -6.13 -6.04 20.23
CA VAL A 235 -6.75 -7.37 20.13
C VAL A 235 -5.97 -8.33 19.22
N PHE A 236 -5.15 -7.82 18.28
CA PHE A 236 -4.46 -8.66 17.29
C PHE A 236 -3.09 -9.13 17.82
N VAL A 237 -2.99 -10.41 18.19
CA VAL A 237 -1.78 -10.94 18.87
C VAL A 237 -0.60 -11.20 17.93
N LYS A 238 -0.84 -11.24 16.61
CA LYS A 238 0.19 -11.49 15.57
C LYS A 238 0.39 -10.32 14.60
N LEU A 239 -0.19 -9.15 14.90
CA LEU A 239 -0.08 -8.00 14.02
C LEU A 239 1.38 -7.60 13.85
N ASP A 240 1.87 -7.65 12.61
CA ASP A 240 3.23 -7.31 12.24
C ASP A 240 3.30 -5.92 11.61
N THR A 241 2.33 -5.60 10.75
CA THR A 241 2.30 -4.34 9.99
C THR A 241 0.93 -3.67 10.07
N LEU A 242 0.93 -2.42 10.53
CA LEU A 242 -0.21 -1.51 10.51
C LEU A 242 0.12 -0.28 9.65
N SER A 243 -0.61 -0.08 8.57
CA SER A 243 -0.42 1.05 7.66
C SER A 243 -1.65 1.96 7.64
N LEU A 244 -1.48 3.19 8.11
CA LEU A 244 -2.47 4.26 8.14
C LEU A 244 -2.05 5.44 7.25
N VAL A 245 -1.17 5.16 6.28
CA VAL A 245 -0.56 6.12 5.36
C VAL A 245 -1.59 6.88 4.55
N GLN A 246 -1.33 8.15 4.23
CA GLN A 246 -2.15 8.91 3.27
C GLN A 246 -3.63 8.94 3.68
N ASN A 247 -3.89 9.23 4.95
CA ASN A 247 -5.23 9.47 5.48
C ASN A 247 -5.40 10.99 5.77
N ARG A 248 -6.40 11.34 6.58
CA ARG A 248 -6.66 12.71 7.02
C ARG A 248 -6.53 12.83 8.54
N ILE A 249 -5.71 11.98 9.15
CA ILE A 249 -5.67 11.82 10.62
C ILE A 249 -5.13 13.09 11.23
N THR A 250 -5.92 13.72 12.10
CA THR A 250 -5.56 14.90 12.86
C THR A 250 -5.25 14.59 14.32
N SER A 251 -5.75 13.46 14.84
CA SER A 251 -5.54 13.03 16.23
C SER A 251 -5.43 11.51 16.34
N ILE A 252 -4.53 11.06 17.23
CA ILE A 252 -4.39 9.68 17.68
C ILE A 252 -4.63 9.66 19.19
N SER A 253 -5.36 8.65 19.68
CA SER A 253 -5.61 8.43 21.10
C SER A 253 -5.32 6.98 21.50
N GLY A 254 -5.26 6.73 22.81
CA GLY A 254 -5.15 5.38 23.37
C GLY A 254 -3.73 4.81 23.35
N GLN A 255 -3.53 3.78 24.17
CA GLN A 255 -2.27 3.06 24.27
C GLN A 255 -2.14 2.00 23.17
N LEU A 256 -0.98 1.95 22.52
CA LEU A 256 -0.63 0.86 21.62
C LEU A 256 0.20 -0.19 22.37
N VAL A 257 -0.39 -1.34 22.66
CA VAL A 257 0.27 -2.48 23.31
C VAL A 257 0.34 -3.61 22.31
N GLN A 258 1.48 -3.73 21.65
CA GLN A 258 1.67 -4.65 20.52
C GLN A 258 3.04 -5.31 20.53
N HIS A 259 3.06 -6.60 20.86
CA HIS A 259 4.31 -7.36 21.05
C HIS A 259 4.99 -7.77 19.73
N LYS A 260 4.24 -7.89 18.63
CA LYS A 260 4.74 -8.40 17.34
C LYS A 260 4.85 -7.32 16.26
N LEU A 261 4.28 -6.14 16.49
CA LEU A 261 4.26 -5.07 15.49
C LEU A 261 5.69 -4.61 15.17
N GLN A 262 6.10 -4.76 13.92
CA GLN A 262 7.41 -4.36 13.41
C GLN A 262 7.37 -3.05 12.64
N THR A 263 6.24 -2.74 12.00
CA THR A 263 6.07 -1.57 11.15
C THR A 263 4.77 -0.83 11.48
N LEU A 264 4.92 0.44 11.88
CA LEU A 264 3.82 1.39 12.04
C LEU A 264 4.05 2.58 11.10
N SER A 265 3.15 2.76 10.13
CA SER A 265 3.26 3.84 9.15
C SER A 265 2.11 4.82 9.26
N LEU A 266 2.43 6.07 9.59
CA LEU A 266 1.49 7.19 9.80
C LEU A 266 1.83 8.40 8.93
N HIS A 267 2.72 8.24 7.94
CA HIS A 267 3.13 9.32 7.06
C HIS A 267 2.02 9.78 6.11
N MET A 268 2.14 11.00 5.60
CA MET A 268 1.13 11.67 4.77
C MET A 268 -0.23 11.79 5.49
N ASN A 269 -0.22 12.32 6.72
CA ASN A 269 -1.41 12.63 7.49
C ASN A 269 -1.44 14.12 7.85
N ARG A 270 -2.28 14.50 8.82
CA ARG A 270 -2.47 15.90 9.26
C ARG A 270 -2.22 16.04 10.76
N LEU A 271 -1.38 15.19 11.33
CA LEU A 271 -1.08 15.17 12.76
C LEU A 271 -0.32 16.44 13.14
N LYS A 272 -0.82 17.16 14.15
CA LYS A 272 -0.14 18.33 14.74
C LYS A 272 0.64 17.95 15.99
N HIS A 273 0.13 16.98 16.73
CA HIS A 273 0.72 16.43 17.95
C HIS A 273 0.51 14.92 17.97
N ILE A 274 1.44 14.21 18.60
CA ILE A 274 1.35 12.77 18.87
C ILE A 274 1.91 12.56 20.27
N SER A 275 1.22 11.77 21.08
CA SER A 275 1.76 11.26 22.34
C SER A 275 1.96 9.75 22.19
N THR A 276 3.19 9.28 22.33
CA THR A 276 3.52 7.84 22.39
C THR A 276 3.68 7.37 23.83
N CYS A 277 3.26 8.18 24.80
CA CYS A 277 3.27 7.80 26.21
C CYS A 277 2.35 6.60 26.44
N GLY A 278 2.84 5.62 27.21
CA GLY A 278 2.12 4.37 27.46
C GLY A 278 2.11 3.37 26.29
N TRP A 279 2.76 3.67 25.16
CA TRP A 279 2.94 2.68 24.11
C TRP A 279 3.96 1.62 24.56
N TYR A 280 3.62 0.35 24.36
CA TYR A 280 4.49 -0.79 24.60
C TYR A 280 4.59 -1.63 23.34
N VAL A 281 5.66 -1.40 22.57
CA VAL A 281 5.85 -1.93 21.21
C VAL A 281 7.27 -2.49 21.02
N PRO A 282 7.67 -3.52 21.79
CA PRO A 282 9.07 -3.95 21.90
C PRO A 282 9.68 -4.54 20.61
N SER A 283 8.84 -4.88 19.62
CA SER A 283 9.29 -5.39 18.30
C SER A 283 9.33 -4.32 17.21
N LEU A 284 8.92 -3.08 17.51
CA LEU A 284 8.74 -2.04 16.50
C LEU A 284 10.10 -1.58 15.99
N LYS A 285 10.36 -1.78 14.70
CA LYS A 285 11.66 -1.47 14.06
C LYS A 285 11.61 -0.16 13.28
N LYS A 286 10.46 0.18 12.70
CA LYS A 286 10.30 1.34 11.82
C LYS A 286 9.08 2.14 12.23
N VAL A 287 9.29 3.45 12.42
CA VAL A 287 8.23 4.41 12.68
C VAL A 287 8.39 5.59 11.72
N ASP A 288 7.33 5.84 10.96
CA ASP A 288 7.31 6.90 9.97
C ASP A 288 6.15 7.88 10.25
N PHE A 289 6.54 9.07 10.72
CA PHE A 289 5.68 10.22 10.98
C PHE A 289 5.91 11.34 9.96
N SER A 290 6.61 11.07 8.86
CA SER A 290 6.92 12.08 7.86
C SER A 290 5.67 12.64 7.16
N ARG A 291 5.78 13.82 6.55
CA ARG A 291 4.67 14.47 5.81
C ARG A 291 3.42 14.62 6.69
N ASN A 292 3.61 15.15 7.89
CA ASN A 292 2.55 15.55 8.82
C ASN A 292 2.65 17.06 9.07
N GLN A 293 2.09 17.55 10.18
CA GLN A 293 2.10 18.97 10.57
C GLN A 293 2.67 19.13 11.99
N LEU A 294 3.57 18.23 12.41
CA LEU A 294 4.14 18.22 13.75
C LEU A 294 4.97 19.48 13.98
N THR A 295 4.67 20.24 15.03
CA THR A 295 5.44 21.43 15.44
C THR A 295 6.43 21.10 16.56
N VAL A 296 6.22 19.99 17.25
CA VAL A 296 7.08 19.45 18.31
C VAL A 296 7.28 17.95 18.07
N LEU A 297 8.35 17.38 18.65
CA LEU A 297 8.52 15.94 18.65
C LEU A 297 7.38 15.24 19.39
N PRO A 298 7.04 13.98 19.02
CA PRO A 298 6.06 13.22 19.78
C PRO A 298 6.47 13.08 21.26
N GLU A 299 5.53 13.24 22.17
CA GLU A 299 5.78 13.04 23.60
C GLU A 299 6.15 11.58 23.87
N CYS A 300 7.13 11.37 24.76
CA CYS A 300 7.66 10.04 25.08
C CYS A 300 8.24 9.26 23.88
N ILE A 301 8.63 9.93 22.79
CA ILE A 301 9.23 9.26 21.61
C ILE A 301 10.49 8.46 21.96
N ASN A 302 11.25 8.96 22.95
CA ASN A 302 12.44 8.33 23.49
C ASN A 302 12.18 6.95 24.13
N ASN A 303 10.93 6.61 24.49
CA ASN A 303 10.58 5.31 25.04
C ASN A 303 10.51 4.20 23.98
N LEU A 304 10.54 4.53 22.68
CA LEU A 304 10.50 3.55 21.59
C LEU A 304 11.88 2.90 21.36
N THR A 305 12.37 2.19 22.37
CA THR A 305 13.77 1.68 22.44
C THR A 305 14.13 0.63 21.38
N SER A 306 13.15 -0.03 20.77
CA SER A 306 13.34 -1.04 19.72
C SER A 306 13.51 -0.44 18.31
N VAL A 307 13.12 0.83 18.13
CA VAL A 307 13.04 1.48 16.82
C VAL A 307 14.43 1.69 16.25
N ARG A 308 14.63 1.27 14.99
CA ARG A 308 15.87 1.43 14.23
C ARG A 308 15.83 2.63 13.31
N LYS A 309 14.65 2.94 12.75
CA LYS A 309 14.47 4.06 11.81
C LYS A 309 13.32 4.93 12.28
N LEU A 310 13.63 6.22 12.53
CA LEU A 310 12.66 7.25 12.86
C LEU A 310 12.64 8.29 11.73
N SER A 311 11.49 8.42 11.06
CA SER A 311 11.28 9.42 10.01
C SER A 311 10.31 10.50 10.47
N LEU A 312 10.79 11.74 10.54
CA LEU A 312 10.08 12.95 10.94
C LEU A 312 10.17 14.05 9.86
N GLY A 313 10.68 13.72 8.67
CA GLY A 313 10.84 14.70 7.61
C GLY A 313 9.50 15.25 7.08
N TYR A 314 9.53 16.40 6.40
CA TYR A 314 8.32 17.08 5.91
C TYR A 314 7.30 17.35 7.03
N ASN A 315 7.77 17.88 8.16
CA ASN A 315 6.95 18.39 9.26
C ASN A 315 7.23 19.89 9.45
N ARG A 316 6.89 20.45 10.63
CA ARG A 316 7.06 21.87 10.97
C ARG A 316 7.85 22.03 12.27
N LEU A 317 8.80 21.14 12.51
CA LEU A 317 9.68 21.22 13.68
C LEU A 317 10.57 22.47 13.56
N ALA A 318 10.60 23.30 14.60
CA ALA A 318 11.40 24.52 14.64
C ALA A 318 12.80 24.30 15.23
N ASN A 319 12.90 23.45 16.26
CA ASN A 319 14.15 23.14 16.95
C ASN A 319 14.26 21.63 17.20
N PHE A 320 15.47 21.11 17.34
CA PHE A 320 15.73 19.72 17.69
C PHE A 320 16.96 19.61 18.64
N SER A 321 16.86 18.75 19.66
CA SER A 321 17.99 18.37 20.52
C SER A 321 18.18 16.87 20.45
N ILE A 322 19.41 16.39 20.29
CA ILE A 322 19.69 14.94 20.21
C ILE A 322 19.27 14.17 21.47
N GLU A 323 19.24 14.84 22.62
CA GLU A 323 18.81 14.24 23.90
C GLU A 323 17.35 13.82 23.89
N SER A 324 16.51 14.49 23.09
CA SER A 324 15.09 14.17 22.94
C SER A 324 14.82 12.76 22.42
N VAL A 325 15.84 12.11 21.86
CA VAL A 325 15.80 10.74 21.34
C VAL A 325 16.83 9.82 22.00
N ALA A 326 17.47 10.25 23.10
CA ALA A 326 18.54 9.50 23.78
C ALA A 326 18.14 8.07 24.18
N GLY A 327 16.88 7.87 24.59
CA GLY A 327 16.34 6.56 24.99
C GLY A 327 16.18 5.55 23.85
N MET A 328 16.24 5.99 22.59
CA MET A 328 16.07 5.15 21.41
C MET A 328 17.36 4.36 21.09
N SER A 329 17.73 3.45 21.99
CA SER A 329 19.04 2.77 22.01
C SER A 329 19.36 1.90 20.80
N ASN A 330 18.36 1.52 20.00
CA ASN A 330 18.55 0.78 18.75
C ASN A 330 18.45 1.62 17.48
N MET A 331 18.24 2.93 17.59
CA MET A 331 18.07 3.81 16.44
C MET A 331 19.38 3.95 15.66
N THR A 332 19.32 3.65 14.36
CA THR A 332 20.44 3.77 13.43
C THR A 332 20.25 4.92 12.45
N GLU A 333 19.00 5.31 12.17
CA GLU A 333 18.67 6.35 11.20
C GLU A 333 17.63 7.32 11.77
N LEU A 334 17.95 8.62 11.73
CA LEU A 334 17.07 9.72 12.11
C LEU A 334 16.90 10.69 10.93
N GLY A 335 15.66 10.79 10.43
CA GLY A 335 15.30 11.70 9.34
C GLY A 335 14.51 12.91 9.83
N LEU A 336 15.07 14.10 9.69
CA LEU A 336 14.51 15.42 10.04
C LEU A 336 14.45 16.35 8.82
N ALA A 337 14.66 15.84 7.61
CA ALA A 337 14.70 16.64 6.39
C ALA A 337 13.39 17.39 6.10
N CYS A 338 13.46 18.54 5.42
CA CYS A 338 12.28 19.33 5.04
C CYS A 338 11.43 19.71 6.26
N ASN A 339 12.06 20.14 7.34
CA ASN A 339 11.39 20.81 8.46
C ASN A 339 11.64 22.32 8.36
N GLY A 340 11.30 23.06 9.41
CA GLY A 340 11.63 24.47 9.57
C GLY A 340 12.75 24.67 10.58
N LEU A 341 13.69 23.73 10.71
CA LEU A 341 14.69 23.77 11.78
C LEU A 341 15.62 24.97 11.60
N THR A 342 15.68 25.85 12.59
CA THR A 342 16.64 26.97 12.62
C THR A 342 17.88 26.64 13.45
N ALA A 343 17.76 25.70 14.40
CA ALA A 343 18.85 25.23 15.22
C ALA A 343 18.70 23.74 15.55
N ILE A 344 19.84 23.05 15.65
CA ILE A 344 19.94 21.70 16.22
C ILE A 344 21.05 21.64 17.27
N LEU A 345 20.81 20.92 18.36
CA LEU A 345 21.80 20.66 19.41
C LEU A 345 22.25 19.20 19.34
N LEU A 346 23.50 18.97 18.95
CA LEU A 346 24.10 17.63 18.80
C LEU A 346 25.18 17.35 19.85
N ASN A 347 25.77 18.38 20.46
CA ASN A 347 26.80 18.27 21.48
C ASN A 347 26.17 17.82 22.81
N SER A 348 26.02 16.51 22.99
CA SER A 348 25.53 15.91 24.23
C SER A 348 26.10 14.51 24.44
N VAL A 349 26.36 14.17 25.71
CA VAL A 349 26.71 12.82 26.15
C VAL A 349 25.55 11.83 26.02
N LEU A 350 24.31 12.32 25.97
CA LEU A 350 23.09 11.53 25.80
C LEU A 350 22.77 11.30 24.31
N PHE A 351 23.77 10.80 23.58
CA PHE A 351 23.66 10.50 22.15
C PHE A 351 23.14 9.07 21.93
N PRO A 352 22.18 8.82 21.02
CA PRO A 352 21.71 7.47 20.74
C PRO A 352 22.88 6.59 20.24
N PRO A 353 23.25 5.51 20.96
CA PRO A 353 24.56 4.86 20.83
C PRO A 353 24.80 4.14 19.50
N LYS A 354 23.74 3.90 18.72
CA LYS A 354 23.81 3.21 17.42
C LYS A 354 23.50 4.13 16.24
N LEU A 355 23.32 5.43 16.46
CA LEU A 355 22.96 6.35 15.39
C LEU A 355 24.11 6.41 14.38
N ALA A 356 23.81 6.01 13.15
CA ALA A 356 24.75 5.97 12.04
C ALA A 356 24.43 7.01 10.98
N LYS A 357 23.17 7.44 10.87
CA LYS A 357 22.73 8.43 9.87
C LYS A 357 21.80 9.47 10.46
N LEU A 358 22.15 10.74 10.27
CA LEU A 358 21.34 11.91 10.59
C LEU A 358 21.06 12.70 9.31
N ASP A 359 19.80 12.92 9.00
CA ASP A 359 19.39 13.74 7.85
C ASP A 359 18.63 14.99 8.30
N VAL A 360 19.26 16.15 8.12
CA VAL A 360 18.72 17.50 8.38
C VAL A 360 18.65 18.33 7.09
N THR A 361 18.60 17.66 5.94
CA THR A 361 18.49 18.28 4.61
C THR A 361 17.28 19.22 4.48
N LYS A 362 17.40 20.33 3.75
CA LYS A 362 16.29 21.26 3.48
C LYS A 362 15.66 21.80 4.77
N ASN A 363 16.48 22.45 5.59
CA ASN A 363 16.06 23.19 6.77
C ASN A 363 16.60 24.63 6.67
N TYR A 364 16.53 25.40 7.77
CA TYR A 364 17.00 26.77 7.86
C TYR A 364 18.19 26.90 8.82
N LEU A 365 19.02 25.87 8.94
CA LEU A 365 20.16 25.86 9.86
C LEU A 365 21.20 26.87 9.40
N THR A 366 21.64 27.76 10.30
CA THR A 366 22.72 28.73 10.04
C THR A 366 24.08 28.25 10.52
N SER A 367 24.10 27.27 11.42
CA SER A 367 25.30 26.63 11.94
C SER A 367 25.05 25.15 12.19
N LEU A 368 26.14 24.39 12.25
CA LEU A 368 26.12 22.95 12.53
C LEU A 368 27.36 22.60 13.36
N ASP A 369 27.18 22.41 14.67
CA ASP A 369 28.25 21.99 15.57
C ASP A 369 28.36 20.46 15.60
N LEU A 370 29.51 19.97 15.13
CA LEU A 370 29.89 18.55 15.13
C LEU A 370 31.18 18.29 15.92
N THR A 371 31.56 19.20 16.82
CA THR A 371 32.78 19.09 17.63
C THR A 371 32.76 17.87 18.55
N PHE A 372 31.58 17.55 19.09
CA PHE A 372 31.37 16.38 19.95
C PHE A 372 30.35 15.42 19.34
N VAL A 373 30.85 14.28 18.83
CA VAL A 373 30.04 13.15 18.37
C VAL A 373 30.60 11.87 19.00
N PRO A 374 29.92 11.27 20.00
CA PRO A 374 30.46 10.11 20.72
C PRO A 374 30.27 8.77 19.97
N VAL A 375 29.47 8.74 18.90
CA VAL A 375 29.17 7.53 18.14
C VAL A 375 30.04 7.39 16.91
N LYS A 376 30.52 6.18 16.61
CA LYS A 376 31.43 5.94 15.49
C LYS A 376 30.72 6.01 14.14
N ALA A 377 31.43 6.58 13.17
CA ALA A 377 31.07 6.60 11.76
C ALA A 377 29.74 7.30 11.42
N LEU A 378 29.37 8.34 12.17
CA LEU A 378 28.14 9.09 11.91
C LEU A 378 28.18 9.76 10.53
N GLU A 379 27.15 9.50 9.73
CA GLU A 379 26.89 10.13 8.44
C GLU A 379 25.87 11.27 8.65
N VAL A 380 26.23 12.50 8.27
CA VAL A 380 25.38 13.69 8.43
C VAL A 380 25.02 14.25 7.07
N HIS A 381 23.72 14.32 6.77
CA HIS A 381 23.17 14.92 5.54
C HIS A 381 22.57 16.27 5.90
N ALA A 382 23.21 17.37 5.50
CA ALA A 382 22.82 18.74 5.81
C ALA A 382 22.69 19.61 4.55
N PHE A 383 22.29 18.99 3.44
CA PHE A 383 22.07 19.67 2.17
C PHE A 383 21.02 20.78 2.26
N SER A 384 21.15 21.83 1.43
CA SER A 384 20.12 22.87 1.29
C SER A 384 19.73 23.51 2.63
N ASN A 385 20.70 24.05 3.35
CA ASN A 385 20.50 24.82 4.58
C ASN A 385 21.03 26.26 4.38
N LEU A 386 21.16 27.04 5.45
CA LEU A 386 21.67 28.40 5.46
C LEU A 386 23.05 28.51 6.15
N ILE A 387 23.83 27.42 6.16
CA ILE A 387 25.11 27.35 6.86
C ILE A 387 26.16 28.13 6.06
N SER A 388 26.67 29.23 6.60
CA SER A 388 27.65 30.08 5.91
C SER A 388 29.11 29.77 6.25
N SER A 389 29.35 29.09 7.36
CA SER A 389 30.66 28.69 7.86
C SER A 389 30.59 27.34 8.56
N PHE A 390 31.64 26.53 8.44
CA PHE A 390 31.71 25.21 9.08
C PHE A 390 33.16 24.90 9.50
N ASP A 391 33.37 24.54 10.76
CA ASP A 391 34.68 24.20 11.30
C ASP A 391 35.05 22.74 10.99
N VAL A 392 35.77 22.56 9.88
CA VAL A 392 36.24 21.23 9.44
C VAL A 392 37.28 20.66 10.40
N ASN A 393 38.13 21.50 11.01
CA ASN A 393 39.24 21.06 11.85
C ASN A 393 38.78 20.65 13.25
N GLY A 394 37.78 21.36 13.79
CA GLY A 394 37.14 21.01 15.07
C GLY A 394 36.13 19.88 14.97
N THR A 395 35.75 19.42 13.77
CA THR A 395 34.78 18.33 13.58
C THR A 395 35.30 17.03 14.19
N SER A 396 34.44 16.34 14.97
CA SER A 396 34.77 15.09 15.62
C SER A 396 35.26 14.02 14.62
N PRO A 397 36.35 13.28 14.91
CA PRO A 397 36.86 12.21 14.04
C PRO A 397 35.87 11.05 13.85
N ASN A 398 34.81 11.02 14.66
CA ASN A 398 33.74 10.04 14.60
C ASN A 398 32.70 10.33 13.50
N VAL A 399 32.67 11.54 12.91
CA VAL A 399 31.82 11.88 11.77
C VAL A 399 32.44 11.33 10.47
N SER A 400 31.87 10.27 9.90
CA SER A 400 32.40 9.63 8.68
C SER A 400 32.29 10.54 7.46
N HIS A 401 31.11 11.13 7.28
CA HIS A 401 30.79 12.02 6.16
C HIS A 401 29.85 13.13 6.64
N ALA A 402 30.08 14.34 6.15
CA ALA A 402 29.18 15.47 6.29
C ALA A 402 28.86 16.01 4.90
N TYR A 403 27.63 15.78 4.42
CA TYR A 403 27.22 16.26 3.11
C TYR A 403 26.48 17.59 3.24
N MET A 404 27.05 18.65 2.66
CA MET A 404 26.59 20.03 2.89
C MET A 404 26.36 20.83 1.60
N LEU A 405 26.11 20.17 0.45
CA LEU A 405 25.80 20.90 -0.80
C LEU A 405 24.62 21.87 -0.64
N ALA A 406 24.63 22.93 -1.45
CA ALA A 406 23.59 23.97 -1.47
C ALA A 406 23.45 24.71 -0.12
N ASN A 407 24.58 25.01 0.54
CA ASN A 407 24.68 25.94 1.66
C ASN A 407 25.44 27.21 1.22
N PRO A 408 25.14 28.39 1.78
CA PRO A 408 25.76 29.67 1.40
C PRO A 408 27.17 29.84 2.00
N PHE A 409 28.08 28.91 1.75
CA PHE A 409 29.47 29.04 2.20
C PHE A 409 30.10 30.31 1.63
N CYS A 410 30.65 31.17 2.49
CA CYS A 410 31.28 32.40 2.05
C CYS A 410 32.55 32.10 1.25
N CYS A 411 32.56 32.46 -0.04
CA CYS A 411 33.71 32.33 -0.94
C CYS A 411 34.82 33.39 -0.70
N SER A 412 34.80 34.12 0.41
CA SER A 412 35.84 35.11 0.73
C SER A 412 37.03 34.45 1.43
N TRP A 413 37.80 33.66 0.70
CA TRP A 413 39.12 33.20 1.13
C TRP A 413 40.14 33.71 0.11
N GLU A 414 40.83 34.80 0.44
CA GLU A 414 42.14 35.10 -0.13
C GLU A 414 43.13 34.07 0.44
N MET A 415 43.50 33.06 -0.34
CA MET A 415 44.66 32.21 -0.07
C MET A 415 45.53 32.20 -1.32
N PRO A 416 46.83 32.55 -1.22
CA PRO A 416 47.73 32.57 -2.36
C PRO A 416 48.11 31.13 -2.74
N PHE A 417 47.93 30.84 -4.03
CA PHE A 417 48.63 29.79 -4.78
C PHE A 417 48.18 28.33 -4.51
N GLU A 418 47.10 27.92 -5.19
CA GLU A 418 47.11 26.86 -6.22
C GLU A 418 45.69 26.84 -6.85
N TRP A 419 45.44 25.97 -7.83
CA TRP A 419 44.16 25.75 -8.55
C TRP A 419 43.91 26.60 -9.81
N GLU A 420 44.54 26.18 -10.91
CA GLU A 420 44.19 26.57 -12.29
C GLU A 420 42.80 26.10 -12.76
N HIS A 421 41.96 25.44 -11.95
CA HIS A 421 40.70 24.84 -12.44
C HIS A 421 39.49 25.01 -11.49
N VAL A 422 39.44 26.07 -10.67
CA VAL A 422 38.25 26.35 -9.84
C VAL A 422 37.80 27.80 -10.02
N GLU A 423 36.81 27.99 -10.89
CA GLU A 423 35.92 29.15 -10.79
C GLU A 423 35.11 29.02 -9.49
N CYS A 424 35.07 30.07 -8.67
CA CYS A 424 34.12 30.18 -7.56
C CYS A 424 32.70 30.20 -8.11
N SER A 425 32.14 29.02 -8.32
CA SER A 425 30.71 28.81 -8.51
C SER A 425 30.14 28.18 -7.25
N CYS A 426 28.94 28.61 -6.86
CA CYS A 426 28.18 28.25 -5.66
C CYS A 426 27.71 26.78 -5.64
N SER A 427 28.53 25.87 -6.15
CA SER A 427 28.30 24.44 -6.22
C SER A 427 29.66 23.76 -6.28
N HIS A 428 30.08 23.05 -5.23
CA HIS A 428 30.57 21.68 -5.32
C HIS A 428 30.87 21.09 -3.94
N THR A 429 30.82 19.76 -3.96
CA THR A 429 31.01 18.70 -2.97
C THR A 429 32.21 18.87 -2.04
N ILE A 430 31.99 18.89 -0.72
CA ILE A 430 33.02 18.44 0.23
C ILE A 430 32.85 16.93 0.38
N THR A 431 33.59 16.19 -0.43
CA THR A 431 33.79 14.75 -0.26
C THR A 431 35.29 14.51 -0.28
N ASN A 432 35.91 14.51 0.90
CA ASN A 432 36.95 13.55 1.29
C ASN A 432 37.60 13.92 2.62
N ARG A 433 37.64 12.95 3.53
CA ARG A 433 38.62 12.88 4.61
C ARG A 433 40.01 12.68 4.01
N LYS A 434 40.81 13.75 3.89
CA LYS A 434 42.27 13.68 4.05
C LYS A 434 42.74 15.01 4.65
N ALA A 435 43.08 14.97 5.93
CA ALA A 435 43.85 16.01 6.59
C ALA A 435 45.30 16.00 6.08
N SER A 436 45.91 17.17 5.98
CA SER A 436 47.36 17.39 6.10
C SER A 436 47.59 18.77 6.74
N PRO A 437 48.62 18.94 7.60
CA PRO A 437 48.66 19.97 8.62
C PRO A 437 49.41 21.24 8.19
N HIS A 438 49.13 22.33 8.94
CA HIS A 438 49.87 23.60 9.07
C HIS A 438 49.71 24.66 7.96
N CYS A 439 48.93 25.70 8.32
CA CYS A 439 49.26 27.14 8.46
C CYS A 439 50.34 27.79 7.57
N PRO A 440 50.17 29.08 7.25
CA PRO A 440 50.46 30.14 8.23
C PRO A 440 49.22 30.70 8.94
#